data_AF-A0AAD5U7C7-F1
#
_entry.id   AF-A0AAD5U7C7-F1
#
_cell.length_a   1.000
_cell.length_b   1.000
_cell.length_c   1.000
_cell.angle_alpha   90.00
_cell.angle_beta   90.00
_cell.angle_gamma   90.00
#
_symmetry.space_group_name_H-M   'P 1'
#
loop_
_entity.id
_entity.type
_entity.pdbx_description
1 polymer ?
#
loop_
_entity_poly.entity_id
_entity_poly.type
_entity_poly.pdbx_seq_one_letter_code
_entity_poly.pdbx_strand_id
1 'polypeptide(L)'
;MFRVPKNQFVENEKNLEEKLINSASDTEKSTLFFRNCEQSNFTVKGKFTKIMIENCTGVKFNFSDELKVVTSILEIWNSNVVEFDLSAKIHMIQVDNSRDLRININSKENFSELIWNNSDEILIKVLKKKNGDKGKESEEECEDSTLTGLINCKSEVFNEFDTNLDQCVVNYDKQSGKLKQNLVYRTGCGHVALD
;
A
#
# COMPACT_ATOMS: atom_id res chain seq x y z
N MET A 1 29.89 8.66 9.55
CA MET A 1 29.88 7.36 8.84
C MET A 1 28.42 6.96 8.64
N PHE A 2 27.89 7.04 7.42
CA PHE A 2 26.52 6.58 7.14
C PHE A 2 26.54 5.05 7.15
N ARG A 3 25.90 4.43 8.14
CA ARG A 3 25.71 2.97 8.13
C ARG A 3 24.62 2.67 7.10
N VAL A 4 24.95 1.87 6.11
CA VAL A 4 23.95 1.30 5.19
C VAL A 4 23.00 0.45 6.03
N PRO A 5 21.67 0.67 5.97
CA PRO A 5 20.70 -0.17 6.66
C PRO A 5 20.89 -1.64 6.24
N LYS A 6 20.80 -2.56 7.20
CA LYS A 6 20.85 -4.00 6.92
C LYS A 6 19.59 -4.39 6.13
N ASN A 7 19.70 -5.34 5.20
CA ASN A 7 18.52 -5.90 4.54
C ASN A 7 18.08 -7.18 5.24
N GLN A 8 16.77 -7.33 5.44
CA GLN A 8 16.13 -8.55 5.87
C GLN A 8 15.25 -9.05 4.73
N PHE A 9 15.34 -10.34 4.43
CA PHE A 9 14.66 -10.95 3.29
C PHE A 9 13.71 -12.05 3.77
N VAL A 10 12.51 -12.08 3.19
CA VAL A 10 11.53 -13.15 3.25
C VAL A 10 11.27 -13.55 1.81
N GLU A 11 11.79 -14.70 1.37
CA GLU A 11 11.83 -15.04 -0.06
C GLU A 11 11.32 -16.44 -0.32
N ASN A 12 10.62 -16.62 -1.45
CA ASN A 12 10.17 -17.90 -1.98
C ASN A 12 9.26 -18.70 -1.03
N GLU A 13 8.58 -18.01 -0.11
CA GLU A 13 7.60 -18.62 0.78
C GLU A 13 6.32 -18.95 0.02
N LYS A 14 5.76 -20.15 0.26
CA LYS A 14 4.57 -20.62 -0.47
C LYS A 14 3.59 -21.33 0.46
N ASN A 15 2.29 -21.09 0.24
CA ASN A 15 1.19 -21.80 0.92
C ASN A 15 1.26 -21.70 2.46
N LEU A 16 1.71 -20.57 3.00
CA LEU A 16 1.75 -20.36 4.44
C LEU A 16 0.41 -19.84 4.94
N GLU A 17 -0.21 -20.59 5.86
CA GLU A 17 -1.44 -20.14 6.52
C GLU A 17 -1.23 -18.85 7.31
N GLU A 18 -0.09 -18.72 8.00
CA GLU A 18 0.35 -17.49 8.65
C GLU A 18 1.86 -17.54 8.96
N LYS A 19 2.56 -16.42 8.80
CA LYS A 19 3.93 -16.24 9.28
C LYS A 19 4.12 -14.88 9.94
N LEU A 20 4.56 -14.89 11.19
CA LEU A 20 4.95 -13.69 11.92
C LEU A 20 6.35 -13.23 11.50
N ILE A 21 6.44 -11.99 11.02
CA ILE A 21 7.70 -11.29 10.73
C ILE A 21 7.90 -10.22 11.80
N ASN A 22 8.98 -10.34 12.56
CA ASN A 22 9.33 -9.38 13.60
C ASN A 22 10.79 -8.94 13.43
N SER A 23 11.08 -7.67 13.71
CA SER A 23 12.45 -7.19 13.80
C SER A 23 13.14 -7.78 15.03
N ALA A 24 14.35 -8.31 14.88
CA ALA A 24 15.08 -8.93 15.99
C ALA A 24 15.52 -7.95 17.10
N SER A 25 15.52 -6.64 16.85
CA SER A 25 15.95 -5.60 17.81
C SER A 25 15.35 -4.23 17.48
N ASP A 26 14.92 -3.48 18.50
CA ASP A 26 14.41 -2.10 18.38
C ASP A 26 15.46 -1.06 17.93
N THR A 27 16.74 -1.44 18.00
CA THR A 27 17.88 -0.55 17.73
C THR A 27 18.45 -0.72 16.32
N GLU A 28 18.31 -1.91 15.71
CA GLU A 28 18.77 -2.17 14.36
C GLU A 28 17.67 -1.85 13.34
N LYS A 29 17.90 -0.83 12.51
CA LYS A 29 16.97 -0.47 11.44
C LYS A 29 17.33 -1.23 10.17
N SER A 30 16.49 -2.17 9.76
CA SER A 30 16.64 -2.91 8.50
C SER A 30 15.58 -2.53 7.47
N THR A 31 15.90 -2.66 6.20
CA THR A 31 14.90 -2.69 5.13
C THR A 31 14.38 -4.11 5.01
N LEU A 32 13.06 -4.28 5.06
CA LEU A 32 12.40 -5.59 4.94
C LEU A 32 11.95 -5.81 3.49
N PHE A 33 12.35 -6.92 2.92
CA PHE A 33 11.97 -7.36 1.58
C PHE A 33 11.11 -8.63 1.66
N PHE A 34 10.00 -8.61 0.95
CA PHE A 34 9.23 -9.81 0.59
C PHE A 34 9.42 -10.06 -0.90
N ARG A 35 9.90 -11.24 -1.29
CA ARG A 35 10.21 -11.56 -2.69
C ARG A 35 9.71 -12.93 -3.10
N ASN A 36 9.06 -13.02 -4.26
CA ASN A 36 8.63 -14.30 -4.83
C ASN A 36 7.74 -15.12 -3.86
N CYS A 37 6.99 -14.45 -3.00
CA CYS A 37 6.10 -15.14 -2.06
C CYS A 37 4.74 -15.39 -2.72
N GLU A 38 4.17 -16.57 -2.49
CA GLU A 38 2.92 -16.99 -3.12
C GLU A 38 1.94 -17.57 -2.10
N GLN A 39 0.65 -17.28 -2.23
CA GLN A 39 -0.42 -17.97 -1.48
C GLN A 39 -0.15 -18.00 0.03
N SER A 40 0.30 -16.89 0.60
CA SER A 40 0.82 -16.84 1.97
C SER A 40 0.26 -15.66 2.73
N ASN A 41 0.12 -15.81 4.04
CA ASN A 41 -0.29 -14.72 4.93
C ASN A 41 0.85 -14.32 5.85
N PHE A 42 1.16 -13.03 5.93
CA PHE A 42 2.22 -12.48 6.77
C PHE A 42 1.65 -11.48 7.77
N THR A 43 2.00 -11.66 9.04
CA THR A 43 1.76 -10.65 10.08
C THR A 43 3.08 -9.96 10.38
N VAL A 44 3.17 -8.65 10.19
CA VAL A 44 4.43 -7.89 10.27
C VAL A 44 4.38 -6.93 11.45
N LYS A 45 5.38 -7.05 12.34
CA LYS A 45 5.52 -6.27 13.57
C LYS A 45 6.96 -5.78 13.77
N GLY A 46 7.16 -4.86 14.72
CA GLY A 46 8.49 -4.37 15.08
C GLY A 46 8.89 -3.12 14.31
N LYS A 47 10.17 -2.93 14.02
CA LYS A 47 10.69 -1.67 13.46
C LYS A 47 11.58 -1.89 12.25
N PHE A 48 11.22 -1.24 11.15
CA PHE A 48 11.94 -1.29 9.89
C PHE A 48 12.20 0.11 9.33
N THR A 49 13.24 0.26 8.53
CA THR A 49 13.50 1.50 7.78
C THR A 49 12.42 1.72 6.74
N LYS A 50 12.14 0.66 5.97
CA LYS A 50 11.25 0.64 4.81
C LYS A 50 10.81 -0.80 4.57
N ILE A 51 9.64 -0.98 3.95
CA ILE A 51 9.14 -2.29 3.53
C ILE A 51 9.00 -2.29 2.01
N MET A 52 9.47 -3.36 1.38
CA MET A 52 9.51 -3.55 -0.05
C MET A 52 8.94 -4.92 -0.40
N ILE A 53 8.03 -4.98 -1.37
CA ILE A 53 7.31 -6.18 -1.79
C ILE A 53 7.48 -6.34 -3.28
N GLU A 54 7.99 -7.48 -3.70
CA GLU A 54 8.44 -7.73 -5.06
C GLU A 54 7.99 -9.10 -5.54
N ASN A 55 7.35 -9.15 -6.70
CA ASN A 55 6.99 -10.40 -7.36
C ASN A 55 6.19 -11.36 -6.45
N CYS A 56 5.27 -10.83 -5.63
CA CYS A 56 4.43 -11.61 -4.74
C CYS A 56 3.05 -11.84 -5.37
N THR A 57 2.45 -13.02 -5.19
CA THR A 57 1.12 -13.32 -5.75
C THR A 57 0.18 -14.08 -4.82
N GLY A 58 -1.05 -13.60 -4.65
CA GLY A 58 -2.02 -14.23 -3.75
C GLY A 58 -1.59 -14.13 -2.29
N VAL A 59 -1.01 -13.00 -1.90
CA VAL A 59 -0.42 -12.81 -0.57
C VAL A 59 -1.27 -11.83 0.23
N LYS A 60 -1.46 -12.10 1.52
CA LYS A 60 -2.06 -11.16 2.46
C LYS A 60 -1.05 -10.68 3.47
N PHE A 61 -1.00 -9.37 3.69
CA PHE A 61 -0.16 -8.73 4.69
C PHE A 61 -1.01 -8.05 5.76
N ASN A 62 -0.82 -8.45 7.01
CA ASN A 62 -1.32 -7.73 8.18
C ASN A 62 -0.18 -6.90 8.78
N PHE A 63 -0.23 -5.59 8.59
CA PHE A 63 0.72 -4.65 9.15
C PHE A 63 0.17 -4.11 10.48
N SER A 64 0.64 -4.68 11.59
CA SER A 64 0.08 -4.40 12.92
C SER A 64 0.28 -2.95 13.35
N ASP A 65 -0.50 -2.49 14.32
CA ASP A 65 -0.30 -1.18 14.98
C ASP A 65 1.07 -1.04 15.68
N GLU A 66 1.64 -2.15 16.14
CA GLU A 66 3.00 -2.20 16.73
C GLU A 66 4.12 -1.97 15.69
N LEU A 67 3.83 -2.03 14.40
CA LEU A 67 4.81 -1.86 13.33
C LEU A 67 5.18 -0.38 13.15
N LYS A 68 6.49 -0.11 13.13
CA LYS A 68 7.07 1.21 12.87
C LYS A 68 7.96 1.16 11.63
N VAL A 69 7.50 1.81 10.56
CA VAL A 69 8.30 2.03 9.36
C VAL A 69 8.85 3.46 9.39
N VAL A 70 10.16 3.61 9.52
CA VAL A 70 10.81 4.93 9.73
C VAL A 70 10.53 5.90 8.60
N THR A 71 10.52 5.40 7.36
CA THR A 71 10.20 6.22 6.18
C THR A 71 8.70 6.40 5.97
N SER A 72 7.86 5.62 6.66
CA SER A 72 6.41 5.53 6.40
C SER A 72 6.06 5.23 4.94
N ILE A 73 6.98 4.59 4.21
CA ILE A 73 6.83 4.20 2.80
C ILE A 73 6.74 2.67 2.71
N LEU A 74 5.75 2.21 1.94
CA LEU A 74 5.64 0.84 1.44
C LEU A 74 5.79 0.84 -0.08
N GLU A 75 6.73 0.06 -0.61
CA GLU A 75 6.90 -0.12 -2.06
C GLU A 75 6.46 -1.51 -2.48
N ILE A 76 5.69 -1.57 -3.57
CA ILE A 76 5.16 -2.80 -4.15
C ILE A 76 5.48 -2.76 -5.65
N TRP A 77 6.12 -3.80 -6.17
CA TRP A 77 6.30 -3.93 -7.60
C TRP A 77 6.13 -5.36 -8.12
N ASN A 78 5.71 -5.48 -9.37
CA ASN A 78 5.53 -6.75 -10.07
C ASN A 78 4.62 -7.74 -9.31
N SER A 79 3.66 -7.26 -8.52
CA SER A 79 2.90 -8.11 -7.59
C SER A 79 1.41 -8.16 -7.98
N ASN A 80 0.77 -9.32 -7.80
CA ASN A 80 -0.60 -9.53 -8.26
C ASN A 80 -1.47 -10.18 -7.18
N VAL A 81 -2.73 -9.78 -7.05
CA VAL A 81 -3.64 -10.36 -6.05
C VAL A 81 -3.04 -10.26 -4.65
N VAL A 82 -2.83 -9.02 -4.18
CA VAL A 82 -2.22 -8.76 -2.86
C VAL A 82 -3.17 -7.95 -2.00
N GLU A 83 -3.36 -8.41 -0.78
CA GLU A 83 -4.21 -7.75 0.21
C GLU A 83 -3.38 -7.19 1.36
N PHE A 84 -3.72 -5.99 1.79
CA PHE A 84 -3.05 -5.26 2.87
C PHE A 84 -4.08 -4.82 3.91
N ASP A 85 -3.85 -5.19 5.16
CA ASP A 85 -4.54 -4.63 6.31
C ASP A 85 -3.54 -3.73 7.07
N LEU A 86 -3.74 -2.42 6.98
CA LEU A 86 -2.81 -1.39 7.48
C LEU A 86 -3.30 -0.77 8.79
N SER A 87 -2.90 -1.37 9.90
CA SER A 87 -3.01 -0.76 11.23
C SER A 87 -1.80 0.13 11.57
N ALA A 88 -0.65 -0.11 10.94
CA ALA A 88 0.56 0.70 11.04
C ALA A 88 0.42 2.06 10.33
N LYS A 89 1.25 3.04 10.72
CA LYS A 89 1.39 4.34 10.04
C LYS A 89 2.26 4.22 8.78
N ILE A 90 1.63 4.16 7.61
CA ILE A 90 2.24 4.12 6.27
C ILE A 90 1.65 5.26 5.41
N HIS A 91 2.31 6.41 5.44
CA HIS A 91 1.82 7.62 4.78
C HIS A 91 1.82 7.49 3.26
N MET A 92 2.78 6.78 2.69
CA MET A 92 2.91 6.63 1.24
C MET A 92 2.99 5.17 0.85
N ILE A 93 2.15 4.78 -0.11
CA ILE A 93 2.24 3.49 -0.79
C ILE A 93 2.62 3.75 -2.24
N GLN A 94 3.67 3.10 -2.71
CA GLN A 94 4.12 3.19 -4.09
C GLN A 94 3.91 1.84 -4.76
N VAL A 95 3.22 1.85 -5.90
CA VAL A 95 2.87 0.63 -6.64
C VAL A 95 3.37 0.75 -8.07
N ASP A 96 4.12 -0.24 -8.54
CA ASP A 96 4.59 -0.29 -9.92
C ASP A 96 4.30 -1.67 -10.54
N ASN A 97 3.82 -1.68 -11.78
CA ASN A 97 3.59 -2.90 -12.56
C ASN A 97 2.84 -4.01 -11.78
N SER A 98 1.72 -3.68 -11.13
CA SER A 98 0.99 -4.58 -10.23
C SER A 98 -0.51 -4.60 -10.52
N ARG A 99 -1.21 -5.67 -10.15
CA ARG A 99 -2.66 -5.84 -10.43
C ARG A 99 -3.44 -6.45 -9.26
N ASP A 100 -4.72 -6.09 -9.13
CA ASP A 100 -5.65 -6.62 -8.12
C ASP A 100 -5.08 -6.46 -6.70
N LEU A 101 -4.87 -5.20 -6.31
CA LEU A 101 -4.40 -4.84 -4.97
C LEU A 101 -5.58 -4.37 -4.13
N ARG A 102 -5.69 -4.87 -2.90
CA ARG A 102 -6.69 -4.45 -1.93
C ARG A 102 -6.00 -3.86 -0.72
N ILE A 103 -6.18 -2.57 -0.51
CA ILE A 103 -5.50 -1.81 0.54
C ILE A 103 -6.56 -1.32 1.54
N ASN A 104 -6.62 -1.96 2.71
CA ASN A 104 -7.49 -1.56 3.80
C ASN A 104 -6.70 -0.69 4.80
N ILE A 105 -7.08 0.58 4.93
CA ILE A 105 -6.48 1.55 5.85
C ILE A 105 -7.34 1.65 7.11
N ASN A 106 -6.83 1.20 8.26
CA ASN A 106 -7.63 1.11 9.49
C ASN A 106 -7.83 2.46 10.20
N SER A 107 -7.10 3.49 9.78
CA SER A 107 -7.26 4.87 10.24
C SER A 107 -6.75 5.83 9.18
N LYS A 108 -7.53 6.86 8.85
CA LYS A 108 -7.13 7.91 7.91
C LYS A 108 -5.80 8.60 8.28
N GLU A 109 -5.44 8.63 9.57
CA GLU A 109 -4.16 9.21 10.01
C GLU A 109 -2.94 8.38 9.63
N ASN A 110 -3.17 7.10 9.31
CA ASN A 110 -2.12 6.17 8.93
C ASN A 110 -1.71 6.30 7.47
N PHE A 111 -2.46 7.04 6.64
CA PHE A 111 -2.29 7.12 5.19
C PHE A 111 -2.26 8.57 4.74
N SER A 112 -1.65 8.84 3.59
CA SER A 112 -1.66 10.16 2.96
C SER A 112 -1.81 10.06 1.45
N GLU A 113 -0.99 9.22 0.82
CA GLU A 113 -1.00 9.07 -0.63
C GLU A 113 -0.67 7.66 -1.11
N LEU A 114 -1.28 7.30 -2.23
CA LEU A 114 -0.96 6.13 -3.05
C LEU A 114 -0.48 6.67 -4.39
N ILE A 115 0.75 6.35 -4.75
CA ILE A 115 1.32 6.65 -6.06
C ILE A 115 1.39 5.34 -6.81
N TRP A 116 0.87 5.29 -8.03
CA TRP A 116 0.98 4.10 -8.84
C TRP A 116 1.37 4.40 -10.29
N ASN A 117 2.10 3.46 -10.89
CA ASN A 117 2.48 3.43 -12.29
C ASN A 117 2.21 2.04 -12.88
N ASN A 118 1.79 2.00 -14.14
CA ASN A 118 1.59 0.77 -14.92
C ASN A 118 0.82 -0.33 -14.15
N SER A 119 -0.20 0.06 -13.38
CA SER A 119 -0.89 -0.84 -12.45
C SER A 119 -2.40 -0.78 -12.64
N ASP A 120 -3.08 -1.87 -12.35
CA ASP A 120 -4.51 -2.06 -12.60
C ASP A 120 -5.25 -2.53 -11.33
N GLU A 121 -6.54 -2.20 -11.24
CA GLU A 121 -7.44 -2.77 -10.22
C GLU A 121 -6.93 -2.62 -8.79
N ILE A 122 -6.55 -1.39 -8.41
CA ILE A 122 -6.12 -1.08 -7.05
C ILE A 122 -7.32 -0.52 -6.29
N LEU A 123 -7.86 -1.29 -5.35
CA LEU A 123 -8.91 -0.87 -4.44
C LEU A 123 -8.29 -0.40 -3.13
N ILE A 124 -8.51 0.87 -2.78
CA ILE A 124 -8.16 1.40 -1.47
C ILE A 124 -9.43 1.72 -0.68
N LYS A 125 -9.46 1.33 0.59
CA LYS A 125 -10.56 1.57 1.52
C LYS A 125 -10.03 2.21 2.80
N VAL A 126 -10.71 3.24 3.27
CA VAL A 126 -10.52 3.80 4.62
C VAL A 126 -11.60 3.22 5.51
N LEU A 127 -11.18 2.54 6.56
CA LEU A 127 -12.06 1.88 7.52
C LEU A 127 -12.19 2.74 8.77
N LYS A 128 -13.38 2.69 9.37
CA LYS A 128 -13.69 3.31 10.65
C LYS A 128 -14.07 2.24 11.64
N LYS A 129 -13.37 2.21 12.78
CA LYS A 129 -13.77 1.38 13.91
C LYS A 129 -15.07 1.93 14.49
N LYS A 130 -16.13 1.13 14.52
CA LYS A 130 -17.28 1.42 15.38
C LYS A 130 -16.85 1.24 16.82
N ASN A 131 -17.18 2.22 17.67
CA ASN A 131 -17.12 2.03 19.11
C ASN A 131 -18.17 0.97 19.46
N GLY A 132 -17.76 -0.29 19.53
CA GLY A 132 -18.60 -1.34 20.11
C GLY A 132 -18.80 -1.07 21.60
N ASP A 133 -20.01 -1.32 22.09
CA ASP A 133 -20.22 -1.50 23.53
C ASP A 133 -19.21 -2.54 24.04
N LYS A 134 -18.61 -2.27 25.20
CA LYS A 134 -17.57 -3.11 25.83
C LYS A 134 -17.96 -4.60 25.74
N GLY A 135 -17.25 -5.37 24.91
CA GLY A 135 -17.39 -6.83 24.83
C GLY A 135 -17.86 -7.42 23.50
N LYS A 136 -18.12 -6.61 22.45
CA LYS A 136 -18.30 -7.12 21.07
C LYS A 136 -17.10 -6.78 20.20
N GLU A 137 -16.73 -7.70 19.31
CA GLU A 137 -15.75 -7.46 18.25
C GLU A 137 -16.15 -6.19 17.50
N SER A 138 -15.20 -5.28 17.32
CA SER A 138 -15.45 -4.01 16.65
C SER A 138 -15.73 -4.27 15.18
N GLU A 139 -16.98 -4.09 14.74
CA GLU A 139 -17.30 -4.06 13.32
C GLU A 139 -16.59 -2.87 12.66
N GLU A 140 -15.84 -3.14 11.60
CA GLU A 140 -15.20 -2.11 10.77
C GLU A 140 -16.17 -1.72 9.65
N GLU A 141 -16.48 -0.43 9.56
CA GLU A 141 -17.31 0.12 8.48
C GLU A 141 -16.42 0.85 7.48
N CYS A 142 -16.71 0.69 6.19
CA CYS A 142 -16.01 1.43 5.13
C CYS A 142 -16.48 2.89 5.16
N GLU A 143 -15.59 3.80 5.57
CA GLU A 143 -15.86 5.25 5.58
C GLU A 143 -15.73 5.83 4.18
N ASP A 144 -14.73 5.38 3.43
CA ASP A 144 -14.49 5.81 2.06
C ASP A 144 -13.74 4.74 1.27
N SER A 145 -13.88 4.75 -0.05
CA SER A 145 -13.15 3.84 -0.94
C SER A 145 -13.02 4.41 -2.33
N THR A 146 -11.91 4.10 -3.00
CA THR A 146 -11.77 4.35 -4.44
C THR A 146 -11.12 3.17 -5.14
N LEU A 147 -11.55 2.92 -6.37
CA LEU A 147 -10.94 1.94 -7.27
C LEU A 147 -10.15 2.70 -8.33
N THR A 148 -8.84 2.46 -8.38
CA THR A 148 -7.91 3.14 -9.27
C THR A 148 -7.12 2.12 -10.10
N GLY A 149 -6.22 2.60 -10.96
CA GLY A 149 -5.48 1.81 -11.94
C GLY A 149 -5.81 2.21 -13.38
N LEU A 150 -5.00 1.77 -14.34
CA LEU A 150 -5.08 2.23 -15.74
C LEU A 150 -6.46 1.96 -16.35
N ILE A 151 -7.03 0.77 -16.14
CA ILE A 151 -8.36 0.42 -16.65
C ILE A 151 -9.43 1.40 -16.16
N ASN A 152 -9.46 1.66 -14.85
CA ASN A 152 -10.45 2.55 -14.23
C ASN A 152 -10.27 4.01 -14.64
N CYS A 153 -9.03 4.48 -14.75
CA CYS A 153 -8.74 5.84 -15.20
C CYS A 153 -9.17 6.07 -16.65
N LYS A 154 -8.96 5.08 -17.53
CA LYS A 154 -9.37 5.16 -18.93
C LYS A 154 -10.88 5.19 -19.09
N SER A 155 -11.62 4.39 -18.31
CA SER A 155 -13.09 4.31 -18.43
C SER A 155 -13.83 5.53 -17.90
N GLU A 156 -13.30 6.18 -16.86
CA GLU A 156 -14.01 7.27 -16.17
C GLU A 156 -13.64 8.66 -16.67
N VAL A 157 -12.39 8.86 -17.07
CA VAL A 157 -11.87 10.22 -17.24
C VAL A 157 -11.59 10.58 -18.69
N PHE A 158 -11.07 9.66 -19.53
CA PHE A 158 -10.66 10.03 -20.89
C PHE A 158 -10.64 8.87 -21.91
N ASN A 159 -11.66 8.80 -22.77
CA ASN A 159 -11.61 7.98 -24.00
C ASN A 159 -10.55 8.47 -25.02
N GLU A 160 -9.99 9.67 -24.83
CA GLU A 160 -9.13 10.34 -25.81
C GLU A 160 -7.64 10.37 -25.43
N PHE A 161 -7.24 9.89 -24.24
CA PHE A 161 -5.84 9.93 -23.84
C PHE A 161 -5.07 8.71 -24.37
N ASP A 162 -4.32 8.97 -25.44
CA ASP A 162 -3.41 8.03 -26.06
C ASP A 162 -2.17 7.83 -25.16
N THR A 163 -2.22 6.73 -24.40
CA THR A 163 -1.10 5.88 -23.96
C THR A 163 0.07 6.43 -23.11
N ASN A 164 0.16 7.74 -22.83
CA ASN A 164 1.28 8.31 -22.03
C ASN A 164 0.91 8.70 -20.59
N LEU A 165 0.21 7.82 -19.86
CA LEU A 165 0.05 7.98 -18.42
C LEU A 165 1.33 7.51 -17.73
N ASP A 166 2.08 8.46 -17.16
CA ASP A 166 3.33 8.18 -16.45
C ASP A 166 3.05 7.72 -15.01
N GLN A 167 2.20 8.45 -14.27
CA GLN A 167 1.90 8.16 -12.86
C GLN A 167 0.50 8.66 -12.48
N CYS A 168 -0.09 8.05 -11.47
CA CYS A 168 -1.32 8.54 -10.85
C CYS A 168 -1.14 8.60 -9.34
N VAL A 169 -1.81 9.55 -8.72
CA VAL A 169 -1.75 9.79 -7.27
C VAL A 169 -3.15 9.80 -6.70
N VAL A 170 -3.42 8.92 -5.75
CA VAL A 170 -4.62 8.98 -4.92
C VAL A 170 -4.24 9.56 -3.56
N ASN A 171 -4.79 10.72 -3.22
CA ASN A 171 -4.53 11.43 -1.97
C ASN A 171 -5.76 11.40 -1.08
N TYR A 172 -5.56 11.36 0.23
CA TYR A 172 -6.64 11.68 1.17
C TYR A 172 -6.72 13.19 1.38
N ASP A 173 -7.75 13.84 0.82
CA ASP A 173 -7.98 15.26 1.02
C ASP A 173 -8.57 15.52 2.41
N LYS A 174 -7.78 16.18 3.26
CA LYS A 174 -8.16 16.51 4.64
C LYS A 174 -9.33 17.49 4.71
N GLN A 175 -9.56 18.31 3.68
CA GLN A 175 -10.66 19.29 3.69
C GLN A 175 -12.00 18.61 3.41
N SER A 176 -12.07 17.80 2.36
CA SER A 176 -13.29 17.04 2.04
C SER A 176 -13.47 15.78 2.88
N GLY A 177 -12.40 15.27 3.48
CA GLY A 177 -12.38 13.97 4.18
C GLY A 177 -12.51 12.78 3.22
N LYS A 178 -12.18 12.96 1.95
CA LYS A 178 -12.35 11.95 0.89
C LYS A 178 -11.04 11.61 0.18
N LEU A 179 -10.97 10.40 -0.35
CA LEU A 179 -9.96 9.98 -1.30
C LEU A 179 -10.21 10.68 -2.65
N LYS A 180 -9.18 11.37 -3.13
CA LYS A 180 -9.16 12.08 -4.39
C LYS A 180 -8.08 11.51 -5.29
N GLN A 181 -8.47 11.12 -6.50
CA GLN A 181 -7.54 10.69 -7.53
C GLN A 181 -7.10 11.90 -8.38
N ASN A 182 -5.80 12.03 -8.60
CA ASN A 182 -5.18 13.06 -9.44
C ASN A 182 -4.23 12.36 -10.41
N LEU A 183 -4.34 12.68 -11.69
CA LEU A 183 -3.52 12.06 -12.75
C LEU A 183 -2.29 12.93 -13.02
N VAL A 184 -1.12 12.31 -13.13
CA VAL A 184 0.14 13.00 -13.46
C VAL A 184 0.65 12.47 -14.80
N TYR A 185 0.67 13.33 -15.81
CA TYR A 185 1.15 12.97 -17.15
C TYR A 185 2.28 13.90 -17.58
N ARG A 186 3.16 13.36 -18.41
CA ARG A 186 4.25 14.12 -19.00
C ARG A 186 3.80 14.74 -20.31
N THR A 187 3.87 16.06 -20.35
CA THR A 187 3.82 16.85 -21.58
C THR A 187 5.22 16.98 -22.17
N GLY A 188 5.32 17.36 -23.45
CA GLY A 188 6.60 17.72 -24.08
C GLY A 188 7.36 18.86 -23.37
N CYS A 189 6.75 19.55 -22.41
CA CYS A 189 7.33 20.66 -21.64
C CYS A 189 7.46 20.38 -20.13
N GLY A 190 7.15 19.17 -19.63
CA GLY A 190 7.20 18.83 -18.20
C GLY A 190 5.98 18.03 -17.71
N HIS A 191 5.85 17.81 -16.40
CA HIS A 191 4.73 17.06 -15.83
C HIS A 191 3.57 18.01 -15.47
N VAL A 192 2.33 17.59 -15.73
CA VAL A 192 1.10 18.31 -15.38
C VAL A 192 0.21 17.38 -14.56
N ALA A 193 -0.36 17.90 -13.47
CA ALA A 193 -1.37 17.22 -12.67
C ALA A 193 -2.76 17.68 -13.09
N LEU A 194 -3.67 16.74 -13.37
CA LEU A 194 -5.09 17.01 -13.58
C LEU A 194 -5.87 16.60 -12.33
N ASP A 195 -6.73 17.53 -11.90
CA ASP A 195 -7.55 17.46 -10.70
C ASP A 195 -8.96 16.93 -10.95
#